data_AF-M1CF23-F1
#
_entry.id   AF-M1CF23-F1
#
_cell.length_a   1.000
_cell.length_b   1.000
_cell.length_c   1.000
_cell.angle_alpha   90.00
_cell.angle_beta   90.00
_cell.angle_gamma   90.00
#
_symmetry.space_group_name_H-M   'P 1'
#
loop_
_entity.id
_entity.type
_entity.pdbx_description
1 polymer ?
#
loop_
_entity_poly.entity_id
_entity_poly.type
_entity_poly.pdbx_seq_one_letter_code
_entity_poly.pdbx_strand_id
1 'polypeptide(L)'
;MEAISNLKEPGGSNKTTIATYIEDQYWAPTNFKRLLSAKLKYLTATGRLIKMKRKYRIAPTPVLSDRRRIPSVPLLESRQRISSRVDQDDINTLTKAQVDFELTMMRSMTPQEAAVAAARAVAEAEVAIAEAEDAARDADAAEADAEAAQAFAEAAMKALEGRSTPRMIIHA
;
A
#
# COMPACT_ATOMS: atom_id res chain seq x y z
N MET A 1 -25.22 -5.57 -11.43
CA MET A 1 -24.53 -6.59 -12.25
C MET A 1 -25.33 -6.84 -13.51
N GLU A 2 -26.65 -7.05 -13.37
CA GLU A 2 -27.61 -7.24 -14.48
C GLU A 2 -27.48 -6.20 -15.60
N ALA A 3 -27.40 -4.91 -15.26
CA ALA A 3 -27.21 -3.86 -16.26
C ALA A 3 -26.00 -4.09 -17.18
N ILE A 4 -24.85 -4.52 -16.62
CA ILE A 4 -23.63 -4.76 -17.41
C ILE A 4 -23.74 -6.03 -18.25
N SER A 5 -24.44 -7.06 -17.77
CA SER A 5 -24.68 -8.28 -18.56
C SER A 5 -25.68 -8.04 -19.69
N ASN A 6 -26.68 -7.18 -19.48
CA ASN A 6 -27.71 -6.89 -20.49
C ASN A 6 -27.20 -5.99 -21.62
N LEU A 7 -26.27 -5.06 -21.34
CA LEU A 7 -25.66 -4.20 -22.34
C LEU A 7 -24.74 -4.95 -23.33
N LYS A 8 -24.29 -6.17 -23.01
CA LYS A 8 -23.51 -7.09 -23.88
C LYS A 8 -22.33 -6.43 -24.63
N GLU A 9 -21.66 -5.46 -24.02
CA GLU A 9 -20.53 -4.78 -24.66
C GLU A 9 -19.21 -5.58 -24.47
N PRO A 10 -18.46 -5.90 -25.53
CA PRO A 10 -17.27 -6.78 -25.43
C PRO A 10 -16.14 -6.18 -24.57
N GLY A 11 -16.07 -4.85 -24.52
CA GLY A 11 -15.13 -4.09 -23.70
C GLY A 11 -15.66 -3.69 -22.31
N GLY A 12 -16.85 -4.15 -21.94
CA GLY A 12 -17.60 -3.65 -20.79
C GLY A 12 -18.24 -2.29 -21.03
N SER A 13 -18.96 -1.82 -20.01
CA SER A 13 -19.82 -0.63 -20.10
C SER A 13 -19.33 0.54 -19.30
N ASN A 14 -19.46 1.73 -19.87
CA ASN A 14 -19.06 2.96 -19.19
C ASN A 14 -20.10 3.31 -18.09
N LYS A 15 -19.71 4.13 -17.12
CA LYS A 15 -20.59 4.51 -15.99
C LYS A 15 -21.89 5.18 -16.46
N THR A 16 -21.81 6.02 -17.49
CA THR A 16 -22.95 6.78 -18.01
C THR A 16 -23.96 5.86 -18.67
N THR A 17 -23.53 4.94 -19.54
CA THR A 17 -24.37 3.94 -20.21
C THR A 17 -25.05 3.01 -19.20
N ILE A 18 -24.33 2.61 -18.14
CA ILE A 18 -24.93 1.82 -17.07
C ILE A 18 -25.97 2.66 -16.31
N ALA A 19 -25.69 3.95 -16.07
CA ALA A 19 -26.62 4.84 -15.38
C ALA A 19 -27.90 5.07 -16.17
N THR A 20 -27.80 5.37 -17.47
CA THR A 20 -28.96 5.57 -18.35
C THR A 20 -29.79 4.31 -18.47
N TYR A 21 -29.15 3.14 -18.65
CA TYR A 21 -29.87 1.87 -18.69
C TYR A 21 -30.67 1.62 -17.40
N ILE A 22 -30.11 1.96 -16.23
CA ILE A 22 -30.81 1.79 -14.96
C ILE A 22 -31.90 2.84 -14.77
N GLU A 23 -31.69 4.10 -15.16
CA GLU A 23 -32.73 5.16 -15.14
C GLU A 23 -33.92 4.82 -16.04
N ASP A 24 -33.64 4.24 -17.21
CA ASP A 24 -34.67 3.92 -18.20
C ASP A 24 -35.46 2.66 -17.84
N GLN A 25 -34.80 1.67 -17.22
CA GLN A 25 -35.42 0.39 -16.85
C GLN A 25 -36.01 0.40 -15.43
N TYR A 26 -35.55 1.28 -14.55
CA TYR A 26 -35.96 1.33 -13.15
C TYR A 26 -36.19 2.78 -12.72
N TRP A 27 -37.23 3.02 -11.89
CA TRP A 27 -37.47 4.34 -11.31
C TRP A 27 -36.37 4.69 -10.29
N ALA A 28 -35.29 5.32 -10.78
CA ALA A 28 -34.08 5.55 -10.00
C ALA A 28 -34.19 6.81 -9.13
N PRO A 29 -33.86 6.75 -7.82
CA PRO A 29 -33.85 7.93 -6.94
C PRO A 29 -32.84 8.98 -7.40
N THR A 30 -33.05 10.27 -7.11
CA THR A 30 -32.17 11.38 -7.53
C THR A 30 -30.69 11.19 -7.15
N ASN A 31 -30.41 10.45 -6.07
CA ASN A 31 -29.06 10.14 -5.58
C ASN A 31 -28.40 8.90 -6.24
N PHE A 32 -29.06 8.23 -7.19
CA PHE A 32 -28.59 6.94 -7.68
C PHE A 32 -27.24 7.05 -8.42
N LYS A 33 -26.92 8.14 -9.11
CA LYS A 33 -25.61 8.31 -9.80
C LYS A 33 -24.43 8.22 -8.82
N ARG A 34 -24.63 8.74 -7.61
CA ARG A 34 -23.66 8.64 -6.50
C ARG A 34 -23.58 7.21 -5.97
N LEU A 35 -24.74 6.58 -5.74
CA LEU A 35 -24.82 5.20 -5.26
C LEU A 35 -24.22 4.19 -6.26
N LEU A 36 -24.51 4.35 -7.55
CA LEU A 36 -23.93 3.57 -8.64
C LEU A 36 -22.41 3.72 -8.66
N SER A 37 -21.90 4.95 -8.52
CA SER A 37 -20.45 5.18 -8.46
C SER A 37 -19.80 4.45 -7.28
N ALA A 38 -20.44 4.44 -6.11
CA ALA A 38 -19.97 3.70 -4.94
C ALA A 38 -20.03 2.17 -5.17
N LYS A 39 -21.16 1.67 -5.69
CA LYS A 39 -21.36 0.24 -5.97
C LYS A 39 -20.37 -0.29 -7.00
N LEU A 40 -20.09 0.45 -8.07
CA LEU A 40 -19.10 0.08 -9.07
C LEU A 40 -17.69 0.00 -8.47
N LYS A 41 -17.30 0.98 -7.64
CA LYS A 41 -16.00 0.93 -6.93
C LYS A 41 -15.91 -0.29 -6.02
N TYR A 42 -16.95 -0.57 -5.25
CA TYR A 42 -17.02 -1.74 -4.38
C TYR A 42 -16.90 -3.06 -5.15
N LEU A 43 -17.64 -3.18 -6.25
CA LEU A 43 -17.59 -4.39 -7.08
C LEU A 43 -16.24 -4.57 -7.78
N THR A 44 -15.54 -3.47 -8.10
CA THR A 44 -14.15 -3.53 -8.57
C THR A 44 -13.19 -3.95 -7.47
N ALA A 45 -13.34 -3.43 -6.25
CA ALA A 45 -12.50 -3.80 -5.11
C ALA A 45 -12.70 -5.27 -4.68
N THR A 46 -13.91 -5.80 -4.79
CA THR A 46 -14.23 -7.21 -4.49
C THR A 46 -13.87 -8.17 -5.63
N GLY A 47 -13.30 -7.68 -6.74
CA GLY A 47 -12.91 -8.50 -7.88
C GLY A 47 -14.07 -9.02 -8.73
N ARG A 48 -15.31 -8.59 -8.47
CA ARG A 48 -16.48 -8.98 -9.27
C ARG A 48 -16.60 -8.22 -10.60
N LEU A 49 -16.04 -7.01 -10.65
CA LEU A 49 -15.91 -6.20 -11.85
C LEU A 49 -14.46 -5.86 -12.13
N ILE A 50 -14.07 -5.88 -13.40
CA ILE A 50 -12.79 -5.36 -13.88
C ILE A 50 -13.03 -3.99 -14.48
N LYS A 51 -12.25 -2.99 -14.02
CA LYS A 51 -12.28 -1.64 -14.60
C LYS A 51 -11.15 -1.49 -15.60
N MET A 52 -11.47 -1.26 -16.88
CA MET A 52 -10.49 -1.08 -17.96
C MET A 52 -10.87 0.14 -18.81
N LYS A 53 -9.96 1.10 -19.02
CA LYS A 53 -10.20 2.32 -19.83
C LYS A 53 -11.56 3.00 -19.53
N ARG A 54 -11.87 3.21 -18.25
CA ARG A 54 -13.13 3.81 -17.72
C ARG A 54 -14.40 2.99 -17.98
N LYS A 55 -14.28 1.75 -18.46
CA LYS A 55 -15.38 0.80 -18.62
C LYS A 55 -15.32 -0.27 -17.53
N TYR A 56 -16.47 -0.82 -17.19
CA TYR A 56 -16.65 -1.90 -16.22
C TYR A 56 -17.12 -3.15 -16.94
N ARG A 57 -16.39 -4.25 -16.76
CA ARG A 57 -16.73 -5.57 -17.30
C ARG A 57 -16.88 -6.55 -16.14
N ILE A 58 -17.76 -7.54 -16.29
CA ILE A 58 -17.86 -8.64 -15.32
C ILE A 58 -16.56 -9.43 -15.34
N ALA A 59 -15.96 -9.66 -14.18
CA ALA A 59 -14.78 -10.50 -14.08
C ALA A 59 -15.15 -11.93 -14.51
N PRO A 60 -14.30 -12.63 -15.28
CA PRO A 60 -14.50 -14.06 -15.52
C PRO A 60 -14.59 -14.75 -14.16
N THR A 61 -15.72 -15.40 -13.87
CA THR A 61 -15.88 -16.17 -12.65
C THR A 61 -14.81 -17.27 -12.67
N PRO A 62 -13.89 -17.35 -11.69
CA PRO A 62 -13.07 -18.53 -11.57
C PRO A 62 -14.03 -19.68 -11.27
N VAL A 63 -14.11 -20.62 -12.20
CA VAL A 63 -14.77 -21.90 -11.95
C VAL A 63 -14.12 -22.44 -10.68
N LEU A 64 -14.91 -22.75 -9.67
CA LEU A 64 -14.46 -23.26 -8.39
C LEU A 64 -13.56 -24.49 -8.61
N SER A 65 -12.25 -24.30 -8.67
CA SER A 65 -11.30 -25.38 -8.38
C SER A 65 -11.00 -25.28 -6.90
N ASP A 66 -11.65 -26.18 -6.18
CA ASP A 66 -11.24 -26.70 -4.89
C ASP A 66 -9.70 -26.83 -4.80
N ARG A 67 -9.20 -26.69 -3.56
CA ARG A 67 -7.84 -26.94 -3.10
C ARG A 67 -6.87 -25.75 -3.19
N ARG A 68 -6.82 -25.05 -2.05
CA ARG A 68 -5.58 -24.79 -1.28
C ARG A 68 -4.44 -24.16 -2.10
N ARG A 69 -4.38 -22.83 -2.11
CA ARG A 69 -3.12 -22.09 -2.00
C ARG A 69 -3.40 -20.62 -1.71
N ILE A 70 -3.32 -20.30 -0.42
CA ILE A 70 -2.64 -19.08 0.00
C ILE A 70 -1.18 -19.25 -0.44
N PRO A 71 -0.59 -18.26 -1.11
CA PRO A 71 0.52 -17.55 -0.48
C PRO A 71 0.21 -16.05 -0.46
N SER A 72 -0.05 -15.51 0.72
CA SER A 72 0.87 -14.62 1.45
C SER A 72 1.19 -13.33 0.71
N VAL A 73 0.46 -12.28 1.10
CA VAL A 73 0.90 -10.88 1.18
C VAL A 73 2.19 -10.80 2.04
N PRO A 74 3.06 -9.76 1.97
CA PRO A 74 2.73 -8.40 2.44
C PRO A 74 3.37 -7.25 1.60
N LEU A 75 2.62 -6.17 1.32
CA LEU A 75 2.70 -4.87 2.01
C LEU A 75 3.73 -3.89 1.38
N LEU A 76 3.22 -2.87 0.68
CA LEU A 76 3.81 -1.54 0.67
C LEU A 76 2.69 -0.49 0.52
N GLU A 77 2.30 0.03 1.68
CA GLU A 77 2.20 1.45 2.02
C GLU A 77 1.22 2.41 1.31
N SER A 78 0.52 3.14 2.19
CA SER A 78 -0.20 4.39 1.98
C SER A 78 -1.46 4.34 1.09
N ARG A 79 -2.60 4.05 1.73
CA ARG A 79 -3.67 5.06 1.80
C ARG A 79 -4.68 4.69 2.86
N GLN A 80 -4.55 5.34 4.01
CA GLN A 80 -5.65 5.55 4.94
C GLN A 80 -6.88 6.04 4.16
N ARG A 81 -7.94 5.23 4.12
CA ARG A 81 -9.32 5.72 4.19
C ARG A 81 -10.16 4.67 4.88
N ILE A 82 -10.25 4.84 6.19
CA ILE A 82 -11.48 4.83 6.97
C ILE A 82 -12.71 4.62 6.05
N SER A 83 -13.14 3.38 5.95
CA SER A 83 -14.45 3.03 5.41
C SER A 83 -15.15 2.25 6.51
N SER A 84 -15.61 2.99 7.52
CA SER A 84 -16.63 2.50 8.45
C SER A 84 -17.83 2.08 7.60
N ARG A 85 -18.00 0.76 7.47
CA ARG A 85 -19.16 0.16 6.84
C ARG A 85 -20.35 0.48 7.73
N VAL A 86 -21.20 1.36 7.25
CA VAL A 86 -22.58 1.47 7.72
C VAL A 86 -23.26 0.20 7.26
N ASP A 87 -23.52 -0.73 8.19
CA ASP A 87 -24.49 -1.78 7.98
C ASP A 87 -25.87 -1.12 7.98
N GLN A 88 -26.37 -0.89 6.76
CA GLN A 88 -27.79 -0.78 6.51
C GLN A 88 -28.27 -2.20 6.27
N ASP A 89 -28.89 -2.80 7.27
CA ASP A 89 -30.06 -3.68 7.15
C ASP A 89 -30.51 -4.09 8.57
N ASP A 90 -31.77 -4.50 8.70
CA ASP A 90 -32.44 -4.97 9.92
C ASP A 90 -33.19 -3.92 10.77
N ILE A 91 -34.16 -3.26 10.11
CA ILE A 91 -35.44 -2.96 10.78
C ILE A 91 -36.13 -4.30 11.07
N ASN A 92 -35.80 -4.96 12.18
CA ASN A 92 -36.70 -5.89 12.83
C ASN A 92 -36.38 -5.99 14.33
N THR A 93 -37.11 -5.21 15.13
CA THR A 93 -37.31 -5.37 16.58
C THR A 93 -36.12 -5.91 17.38
N LEU A 94 -35.05 -5.11 17.45
CA LEU A 94 -33.87 -5.42 18.27
C LEU A 94 -34.26 -5.50 19.75
N THR A 95 -34.12 -6.69 20.33
CA THR A 95 -34.40 -6.90 21.76
C THR A 95 -33.41 -6.09 22.60
N LYS A 96 -33.84 -5.57 23.77
CA LYS A 96 -33.01 -4.73 24.66
C LYS A 96 -31.62 -5.32 24.95
N ALA A 97 -31.52 -6.64 24.98
CA ALA A 97 -30.26 -7.37 25.20
C ALA A 97 -29.27 -7.24 24.04
N GLN A 98 -29.73 -7.20 22.78
CA GLN A 98 -28.84 -7.00 21.64
C GLN A 98 -28.32 -5.57 21.56
N VAL A 99 -29.16 -4.57 21.91
CA VAL A 99 -28.72 -3.18 22.04
C VAL A 99 -27.63 -3.07 23.10
N ASP A 100 -27.82 -3.68 24.26
CA ASP A 100 -26.88 -3.60 25.39
C ASP A 100 -25.54 -4.31 25.09
N PHE A 101 -25.60 -5.44 24.38
CA PHE A 101 -24.43 -6.16 23.89
C PHE A 101 -23.64 -5.34 22.87
N GLU A 102 -24.33 -4.70 21.90
CA GLU A 102 -23.71 -3.84 20.89
C GLU A 102 -23.10 -2.58 21.52
N LEU A 103 -23.77 -1.98 22.51
CA LEU A 103 -23.27 -0.82 23.26
C LEU A 103 -22.01 -1.15 24.07
N THR A 104 -21.94 -2.37 24.62
CA THR A 104 -20.78 -2.89 25.34
C THR A 104 -19.61 -3.18 24.38
N MET A 105 -19.88 -3.76 23.21
CA MET A 105 -18.89 -3.99 22.16
C MET A 105 -18.33 -2.69 21.57
N MET A 106 -19.15 -1.65 21.41
CA MET A 106 -18.68 -0.33 20.97
C MET A 106 -17.84 0.38 22.05
N ARG A 107 -18.03 0.02 23.33
CA ARG A 107 -17.27 0.55 24.47
C ARG A 107 -15.88 -0.07 24.60
N SER A 108 -15.62 -1.23 23.97
CA SER A 108 -14.38 -1.99 24.14
C SER A 108 -13.23 -1.65 23.18
N MET A 109 -13.24 -0.51 22.49
CA MET A 109 -11.99 0.09 22.00
C MET A 109 -11.32 0.80 23.18
N THR A 110 -10.54 0.03 23.95
CA THR A 110 -10.02 0.50 25.23
C THR A 110 -8.80 1.43 25.00
N PRO A 111 -8.77 2.63 25.58
CA PRO A 111 -7.61 3.54 25.46
C PRO A 111 -6.31 2.90 25.94
N GLN A 112 -6.39 1.86 26.77
CA GLN A 112 -5.27 1.06 27.26
C GLN A 112 -4.63 0.25 26.13
N GLU A 113 -5.41 -0.37 25.24
CA GLU A 113 -4.86 -1.12 24.10
C GLU A 113 -4.19 -0.18 23.09
N ALA A 114 -4.79 0.99 22.85
CA ALA A 114 -4.17 2.04 22.05
C ALA A 114 -2.86 2.55 22.67
N ALA A 115 -2.80 2.72 24.00
CA ALA A 115 -1.60 3.12 24.71
C ALA A 115 -0.50 2.05 24.65
N VAL A 116 -0.84 0.77 24.77
CA VAL A 116 0.10 -0.34 24.63
C VAL A 116 0.64 -0.44 23.20
N ALA A 117 -0.22 -0.26 22.18
CA ALA A 117 0.21 -0.22 20.79
C ALA A 117 1.13 0.97 20.51
N ALA A 118 0.82 2.15 21.06
CA ALA A 118 1.66 3.33 20.93
C ALA A 118 3.02 3.14 21.62
N ALA A 119 3.05 2.58 22.84
CA ALA A 119 4.29 2.30 23.55
C ALA A 119 5.19 1.31 22.78
N ARG A 120 4.60 0.29 22.15
CA ARG A 120 5.34 -0.64 21.29
C ARG A 120 5.90 0.03 20.05
N ALA A 121 5.11 0.86 19.37
CA ALA A 121 5.57 1.57 18.19
C ALA A 121 6.72 2.54 18.49
N VAL A 122 6.70 3.21 19.64
CA VAL A 122 7.80 4.08 20.08
C VAL A 122 9.06 3.26 20.38
N ALA A 123 8.95 2.16 21.12
CA ALA A 123 10.09 1.30 21.40
C ALA A 123 10.72 0.70 20.12
N GLU A 124 9.90 0.31 19.14
CA GLU A 124 10.39 -0.20 17.85
C GLU A 124 11.09 0.90 17.04
N ALA A 125 10.54 2.12 17.03
CA ALA A 125 11.17 3.25 16.37
C ALA A 125 12.52 3.63 17.00
N GLU A 126 12.61 3.61 18.33
CA GLU A 126 13.88 3.86 19.04
C GLU A 126 14.95 2.81 18.70
N VAL A 127 14.57 1.53 18.62
CA VAL A 127 15.49 0.46 18.21
C VAL A 127 15.97 0.67 16.77
N ALA A 128 15.06 1.00 15.84
CA ALA A 128 15.43 1.24 14.45
C ALA A 128 16.35 2.47 14.30
N ILE A 129 16.16 3.52 15.11
CA ILE A 129 17.03 4.70 15.11
C ILE A 129 18.42 4.35 15.65
N ALA A 130 18.50 3.59 16.75
CA ALA A 130 19.77 3.17 17.31
C ALA A 130 20.58 2.28 16.33
N GLU A 131 19.92 1.34 15.66
CA GLU A 131 20.57 0.49 14.65
C GLU A 131 21.06 1.30 13.44
N ALA A 132 20.28 2.30 13.01
CA ALA A 132 20.69 3.20 11.93
C ALA A 132 21.88 4.09 12.32
N GLU A 133 21.95 4.55 13.58
CA GLU A 133 23.09 5.33 14.07
C GLU A 133 24.37 4.48 14.14
N ASP A 134 24.29 3.25 14.65
CA ASP A 134 25.46 2.37 14.71
C ASP A 134 25.97 2.02 13.31
N ALA A 135 25.07 1.73 12.37
CA ALA A 135 25.45 1.49 10.98
C ALA A 135 26.12 2.72 10.32
N ALA A 136 25.68 3.93 10.66
CA ALA A 136 26.31 5.15 10.18
C ALA A 136 27.72 5.33 10.77
N ARG A 137 27.90 5.07 12.07
CA ARG A 137 29.21 5.15 12.73
C ARG A 137 30.22 4.16 12.15
N ASP A 138 29.78 2.94 11.82
CA ASP A 138 30.62 1.93 11.18
C ASP A 138 31.00 2.32 9.75
N ALA A 139 30.08 2.93 8.99
CA ALA A 139 30.36 3.43 7.65
C ALA A 139 31.40 4.56 7.68
N ASP A 140 31.24 5.52 8.59
CA ASP A 140 32.20 6.63 8.78
C ASP A 140 33.59 6.10 9.15
N ALA A 141 33.67 5.07 10.00
CA ALA A 141 34.94 4.45 10.38
C ALA A 141 35.63 3.77 9.18
N ALA A 142 34.86 3.09 8.33
CA ALA A 142 35.39 2.48 7.12
C ALA A 142 35.85 3.53 6.08
N GLU A 143 35.15 4.66 5.97
CA GLU A 143 35.55 5.77 5.10
C GLU A 143 36.87 6.39 5.55
N ALA A 144 37.04 6.64 6.86
CA ALA A 144 38.27 7.19 7.40
C ALA A 144 39.49 6.27 7.17
N ASP A 145 39.31 4.95 7.27
CA ASP A 145 40.39 3.98 7.01
C ASP A 145 40.76 3.94 5.51
N ALA A 146 39.76 3.99 4.63
CA ALA A 146 39.98 4.06 3.19
C ALA A 146 40.72 5.35 2.79
N GLU A 147 40.34 6.50 3.36
CA GLU A 147 41.01 7.78 3.11
C GLU A 147 42.48 7.75 3.59
N ALA A 148 42.74 7.16 4.76
CA ALA A 148 44.10 6.99 5.27
C ALA A 148 44.94 6.11 4.32
N ALA A 149 44.41 4.95 3.90
CA ALA A 149 45.09 4.07 2.96
C ALA A 149 45.37 4.75 1.61
N GLN A 150 44.42 5.56 1.11
CA GLN A 150 44.60 6.33 -0.12
C GLN A 150 45.70 7.38 0.01
N ALA A 151 45.75 8.12 1.12
CA ALA A 151 46.79 9.10 1.39
C ALA A 151 48.19 8.46 1.46
N PHE A 152 48.30 7.28 2.07
CA PHE A 152 49.56 6.52 2.07
C PHE A 152 49.97 6.07 0.67
N ALA A 153 49.02 5.58 -0.14
CA ALA A 153 49.29 5.17 -1.51
C ALA A 153 49.73 6.37 -2.38
N GLU A 154 49.07 7.51 -2.26
CA GLU A 154 49.42 8.74 -2.99
C GLU A 154 50.81 9.25 -2.60
N ALA A 155 51.13 9.26 -1.30
CA ALA A 155 52.45 9.64 -0.80
C ALA A 155 53.56 8.71 -1.33
N ALA A 156 53.30 7.40 -1.40
CA ALA A 156 54.23 6.42 -1.96
C ALA A 156 54.47 6.62 -3.46
N MET A 157 53.42 6.88 -4.24
CA MET A 157 53.54 7.17 -5.67
C MET A 157 54.34 8.45 -5.93
N LYS A 158 54.06 9.52 -5.17
CA LYS A 158 54.78 10.79 -5.28
C LYS A 158 56.27 10.66 -4.93
N ALA A 159 56.61 9.81 -3.98
CA ALA A 159 58.01 9.52 -3.61
C ALA A 159 58.77 8.74 -4.70
N LEU A 160 58.08 7.87 -5.46
CA LEU A 160 58.65 7.16 -6.61
C LEU A 160 58.90 8.12 -7.79
N GLU A 161 57.97 9.02 -8.08
CA GLU A 161 58.13 10.03 -9.14
C GLU A 161 59.30 10.99 -8.87
N GLY A 162 59.50 11.41 -7.62
CA GLY A 162 60.63 12.26 -7.22
C GLY A 162 62.01 11.61 -7.40
N ARG A 163 62.08 10.28 -7.52
CA ARG A 163 63.33 9.51 -7.64
C ARG A 163 63.75 9.25 -9.09
N SER A 164 62.89 9.54 -10.08
CA SER A 164 63.09 9.22 -11.49
C SER A 164 63.90 10.26 -12.30
N THR A 165 64.62 11.18 -11.65
CA THR A 165 65.49 12.15 -12.36
C THR A 165 66.94 12.20 -11.88
N PRO A 166 67.80 11.25 -12.28
CA PRO A 166 69.21 11.56 -12.48
C PRO A 166 69.37 12.19 -13.87
N ARG A 167 69.49 13.52 -13.91
CA ARG A 167 69.91 14.25 -15.10
C ARG A 167 71.38 13.91 -15.36
N MET A 168 71.65 12.87 -16.15
CA MET A 168 73.00 12.57 -16.64
C MET A 168 73.36 13.60 -17.70
N ILE A 169 74.06 14.66 -17.28
CA ILE A 169 74.67 15.62 -18.18
C ILE A 169 76.00 15.00 -18.63
N ILE A 170 76.00 14.38 -19.81
CA ILE A 170 77.24 13.95 -20.48
C ILE A 170 77.80 15.19 -21.17
N HIS A 171 78.86 15.77 -20.62
CA HIS A 171 79.65 16.78 -21.31
C HIS A 171 80.59 16.08 -22.30
N ALA A 172 80.50 16.47 -23.57
CA ALA A 172 81.42 16.12 -24.64
C ALA A 172 82.32 17.32 -24.95
#